data_AF-A0A9E9MG75-F1
#
_entry.id   AF-A0A9E9MG75-F1
#
_cell.length_a   1.000
_cell.length_b   1.000
_cell.length_c   1.000
_cell.angle_alpha   90.00
_cell.angle_beta   90.00
_cell.angle_gamma   90.00
#
_symmetry.space_group_name_H-M   'P 1'
#
loop_
_entity.id
_entity.type
_entity.pdbx_description
1 polymer ?
#
loop_
_entity_poly.entity_id
_entity_poly.type
_entity_poly.pdbx_seq_one_letter_code
_entity_poly.pdbx_strand_id
1 'polypeptide(L)'
;MKKSFFLAYTTNLNSIDLVRIFEKKFDISFIEHSSDYLGNYYSYEGLLCDNFKILQNKLPDGDLQINNGGIETILKLGFLNGKNKEKQSKYEFMKKQLASLDNINLHSFDILEEE
;
A
#
# COMPACT_ATOMS: atom_id res chain seq x y z
N MET A 1 1.91 -10.26 23.45
CA MET A 1 2.11 -10.36 21.99
C MET A 1 1.37 -9.26 21.24
N LYS A 2 2.14 -8.30 20.74
CA LYS A 2 1.65 -7.23 19.86
C LYS A 2 1.74 -7.72 18.42
N LYS A 3 0.70 -7.49 17.61
CA LYS A 3 0.66 -7.91 16.20
C LYS A 3 0.70 -6.72 15.26
N SER A 4 1.44 -6.82 14.16
CA SER A 4 1.46 -5.85 13.07
C SER A 4 1.02 -6.54 11.80
N PHE A 5 0.17 -5.89 11.01
CA PHE A 5 -0.39 -6.46 9.79
C PHE A 5 0.06 -5.66 8.58
N PHE A 6 0.33 -6.34 7.47
CA PHE A 6 0.78 -5.73 6.24
C PHE A 6 0.06 -6.31 5.04
N LEU A 7 -0.19 -5.46 4.04
CA LEU A 7 -0.73 -5.85 2.73
C LEU A 7 0.15 -5.27 1.64
N ALA A 8 0.49 -6.09 0.66
CA ALA A 8 1.08 -5.64 -0.59
C ALA A 8 0.15 -6.02 -1.77
N TYR A 9 -0.18 -5.04 -2.60
CA TYR A 9 -0.87 -5.24 -3.86
C TYR A 9 -0.04 -4.69 -5.02
N THR A 10 -0.31 -5.21 -6.22
CA THR A 10 0.37 -4.82 -7.45
C THR A 10 -0.64 -4.54 -8.55
N THR A 11 -0.26 -3.64 -9.45
CA THR A 11 -1.11 -3.24 -10.56
C THR A 11 -0.26 -2.73 -11.73
N ASN A 12 -0.84 -2.80 -12.92
CA ASN A 12 -0.32 -2.20 -14.14
C ASN A 12 -0.84 -0.77 -14.36
N LEU A 13 -1.56 -0.20 -13.39
CA LEU A 13 -1.98 1.20 -13.42
C LEU A 13 -0.83 2.10 -12.94
N ASN A 14 -0.77 3.32 -13.47
CA ASN A 14 0.18 4.33 -13.02
C ASN A 14 -0.18 4.86 -11.62
N SER A 15 0.83 5.35 -10.90
CA SER A 15 0.67 5.80 -9.51
C SER A 15 -0.23 7.02 -9.37
N ILE A 16 -0.21 7.95 -10.31
CA ILE A 16 -1.00 9.20 -10.25
C ILE A 16 -2.50 8.92 -10.36
N ASP A 17 -2.90 8.01 -11.24
CA ASP A 17 -4.30 7.62 -11.40
C ASP A 17 -4.80 6.87 -10.17
N LEU A 18 -3.97 6.01 -9.57
CA LEU A 18 -4.30 5.33 -8.32
C LEU A 18 -4.48 6.31 -7.16
N VAL A 19 -3.62 7.32 -7.03
CA VAL A 19 -3.78 8.39 -6.05
C VAL A 19 -5.17 9.00 -6.19
N ARG A 20 -5.53 9.47 -7.40
CA ARG A 20 -6.85 10.09 -7.66
C ARG A 20 -8.02 9.16 -7.34
N ILE A 21 -7.91 7.88 -7.71
CA ILE A 21 -8.93 6.87 -7.41
C ILE A 21 -9.10 6.72 -5.90
N PHE A 22 -8.01 6.61 -5.14
CA PHE A 22 -8.06 6.39 -3.71
C PHE A 22 -8.46 7.63 -2.92
N GLU A 23 -7.95 8.81 -3.27
CA GLU A 23 -8.36 10.07 -2.66
C GLU A 23 -9.88 10.27 -2.79
N LYS A 24 -10.43 10.01 -3.99
CA LYS A 24 -11.87 10.11 -4.23
C LYS A 24 -12.67 9.00 -3.55
N LYS A 25 -12.22 7.75 -3.60
CA LYS A 25 -12.96 6.60 -3.05
C LYS A 25 -13.01 6.63 -1.53
N PHE A 26 -11.95 7.08 -0.90
CA PHE A 26 -11.77 7.01 0.54
C PHE A 26 -11.84 8.36 1.26
N ASP A 27 -11.99 9.46 0.51
CA ASP A 27 -11.97 10.82 1.06
C ASP A 27 -10.70 11.09 1.88
N ILE A 28 -9.55 10.82 1.26
CA ILE A 28 -8.22 11.00 1.84
C ILE A 28 -7.35 11.86 0.92
N SER A 29 -6.17 12.26 1.41
CA SER A 29 -5.18 12.95 0.60
C SER A 29 -3.83 12.28 0.77
N PHE A 30 -3.13 12.04 -0.35
CA PHE A 30 -1.76 11.56 -0.32
C PHE A 30 -0.78 12.73 -0.35
N ILE A 31 0.37 12.53 0.28
CA ILE A 31 1.51 13.43 0.23
C ILE A 31 2.52 12.82 -0.75
N GLU A 32 2.97 13.62 -1.71
CA GLU A 32 4.05 13.23 -2.61
C GLU A 32 5.41 13.36 -1.92
N HIS A 33 6.26 12.38 -2.13
CA HIS A 33 7.63 12.34 -1.66
C HIS A 33 8.57 11.98 -2.81
N SER A 34 9.80 12.48 -2.73
CA SER A 34 10.89 12.08 -3.61
C SER A 34 12.00 11.42 -2.78
N SER A 35 12.55 10.33 -3.29
CA SER A 35 13.62 9.56 -2.67
C SER A 35 14.61 9.08 -3.71
N ASP A 36 15.90 9.21 -3.43
CA ASP A 36 16.96 8.66 -4.29
C ASP A 36 16.89 7.14 -4.41
N TYR A 37 16.29 6.46 -3.42
CA TYR A 37 16.16 5.00 -3.39
C TYR A 37 14.83 4.53 -3.99
N LEU A 38 13.71 5.17 -3.64
CA LEU A 38 12.37 4.73 -4.05
C LEU A 38 11.81 5.48 -5.27
N GLY A 39 12.50 6.52 -5.74
CA GLY A 39 11.95 7.47 -6.69
C GLY A 39 10.83 8.30 -6.07
N ASN A 40 9.93 8.79 -6.94
CA ASN A 40 8.75 9.51 -6.49
C ASN A 40 7.67 8.53 -6.05
N TYR A 41 7.07 8.80 -4.89
CA TYR A 41 6.01 7.99 -4.33
C TYR A 41 5.01 8.82 -3.54
N TYR A 42 3.84 8.23 -3.32
CA TYR A 42 2.77 8.87 -2.57
C TYR A 42 2.56 8.13 -1.27
N SER A 43 2.35 8.88 -0.19
CA SER A 43 2.08 8.30 1.13
C SER A 43 0.83 8.90 1.78
N TYR A 44 0.09 8.06 2.50
CA TYR A 44 -1.01 8.45 3.36
C TYR A 44 -0.82 7.78 4.72
N GLU A 45 -1.08 8.53 5.78
CA GLU A 45 -1.11 8.04 7.15
C GLU A 45 -2.39 8.57 7.82
N GLY A 46 -3.18 7.69 8.44
CA GLY A 46 -4.41 8.14 9.08
C GLY A 46 -5.35 7.05 9.55
N LEU A 47 -6.65 7.30 9.43
CA LEU A 47 -7.68 6.47 10.04
C LEU A 47 -7.77 5.09 9.40
N LEU A 48 -7.61 4.98 8.09
CA LEU A 48 -7.79 3.73 7.34
C LEU A 48 -6.66 2.73 7.59
N CYS A 49 -5.43 3.24 7.73
CA CYS A 49 -4.21 2.48 7.96
C CYS A 49 -3.13 3.42 8.48
N ASP A 50 -2.19 2.87 9.24
CA ASP A 50 -1.09 3.64 9.82
C ASP A 50 -0.09 4.09 8.75
N ASN A 51 0.05 3.30 7.69
CA ASN A 51 0.88 3.65 6.55
C ASN A 51 0.27 3.09 5.26
N PHE A 52 0.14 3.92 4.22
CA PHE A 52 -0.20 3.51 2.87
C PHE A 52 0.74 4.19 1.88
N LYS A 53 1.55 3.41 1.18
CA LYS A 53 2.44 3.88 0.11
C LYS A 53 2.01 3.38 -1.24
N ILE A 54 2.09 4.25 -2.24
CA ILE A 54 1.95 3.96 -3.66
C ILE A 54 3.32 4.19 -4.30
N LEU A 55 4.00 3.09 -4.63
CA LEU A 55 5.39 3.07 -5.09
C LEU A 55 5.45 2.65 -6.56
N GLN A 56 6.36 3.23 -7.34
CA GLN A 56 6.68 2.70 -8.66
C GLN A 56 7.40 1.36 -8.53
N ASN A 57 7.08 0.37 -9.37
CA ASN A 57 7.79 -0.91 -9.36
C ASN A 57 9.23 -0.76 -9.84
N LYS A 58 9.46 0.12 -10.82
CA LYS A 58 10.80 0.46 -11.32
C LYS A 58 11.45 1.51 -10.42
N LEU A 59 12.64 1.21 -9.93
CA LEU A 59 13.46 2.06 -9.09
C LEU A 59 14.29 3.06 -9.93
N PRO A 60 14.84 4.12 -9.32
CA PRO A 60 15.67 5.11 -10.02
C PRO A 60 16.92 4.54 -10.70
N ASP A 61 17.49 3.46 -10.16
CA ASP A 61 18.63 2.73 -10.74
C ASP A 61 18.24 1.83 -11.93
N GLY A 62 16.93 1.69 -12.19
CA GLY A 62 16.37 0.88 -13.26
C GLY A 62 15.95 -0.52 -12.84
N ASP A 63 16.26 -0.95 -11.62
CA ASP A 63 15.87 -2.25 -11.09
C ASP A 63 14.37 -2.32 -10.80
N LEU A 64 13.83 -3.54 -10.75
CA LEU A 64 12.44 -3.79 -10.39
C LEU A 64 12.36 -4.28 -8.95
N GLN A 65 11.52 -3.62 -8.14
CA GLN A 65 11.21 -4.06 -6.77
C GLN A 65 10.56 -5.46 -6.76
N ILE A 66 9.68 -5.72 -7.73
CA ILE A 66 9.08 -7.03 -7.98
C ILE A 66 9.45 -7.41 -9.40
N ASN A 67 10.12 -8.56 -9.56
CA ASN A 67 10.65 -9.05 -10.84
C ASN A 67 9.53 -9.54 -11.79
N ASN A 68 8.71 -8.61 -12.26
CA ASN A 68 7.65 -8.79 -13.23
C ASN A 68 7.44 -7.46 -13.97
N GLY A 69 7.82 -7.41 -15.24
CA GLY A 69 7.76 -6.20 -16.08
C GLY A 69 6.35 -5.72 -16.42
N GLY A 70 5.31 -6.52 -16.14
CA GLY A 70 3.91 -6.10 -16.31
C GLY A 70 3.36 -5.29 -15.13
N ILE A 71 4.10 -5.17 -14.03
CA ILE A 71 3.70 -4.39 -12.85
C ILE A 71 4.30 -2.99 -12.97
N GLU A 72 3.43 -1.99 -12.90
CA GLU A 72 3.82 -0.58 -12.91
C GLU A 72 3.89 -0.01 -11.50
N THR A 73 2.91 -0.34 -10.65
CA THR A 73 2.78 0.24 -9.31
C THR A 73 2.60 -0.84 -8.24
N ILE A 74 3.17 -0.58 -7.06
CA ILE A 74 3.07 -1.38 -5.84
C ILE A 74 2.36 -0.56 -4.77
N LEU A 75 1.35 -1.16 -4.15
CA LEU A 75 0.61 -0.60 -3.02
C LEU A 75 1.06 -1.33 -1.76
N LYS A 76 1.58 -0.61 -0.76
CA LYS A 76 1.97 -1.18 0.54
C LYS A 76 1.16 -0.54 1.65
N LEU A 77 0.48 -1.34 2.46
CA LEU A 77 -0.30 -0.89 3.60
C LEU A 77 0.23 -1.53 4.89
N GLY A 78 0.27 -0.75 5.97
CA GLY A 78 0.68 -1.16 7.30
C GLY A 78 -0.36 -0.80 8.38
N PHE A 79 -0.58 -1.73 9.30
CA PHE A 79 -1.48 -1.59 10.45
C PHE A 79 -0.68 -1.95 11.73
N LEU A 80 -0.16 -0.92 12.39
CA LEU A 80 0.89 -0.96 13.40
C LEU A 80 0.38 -0.51 14.78
N ASN A 81 -0.45 0.53 14.81
CA ASN A 81 -0.85 1.21 16.05
C ASN A 81 -2.23 0.78 16.54
N GLY A 82 -2.46 0.90 17.85
CA GLY A 82 -3.71 0.51 18.50
C GLY A 82 -3.77 -0.97 18.91
N LYS A 83 -4.96 -1.40 19.37
CA LYS A 83 -5.16 -2.77 19.86
C LYS A 83 -5.15 -3.76 18.70
N ASN A 84 -4.71 -5.00 18.95
CA ASN A 84 -4.64 -6.04 17.90
C ASN A 84 -5.98 -6.25 17.17
N LYS A 85 -7.11 -6.21 17.90
CA LYS A 85 -8.45 -6.34 17.30
C LYS A 85 -8.81 -5.16 16.37
N GLU A 86 -8.39 -3.95 16.72
CA GLU A 86 -8.62 -2.74 15.90
C GLU A 86 -7.78 -2.81 14.62
N LYS A 87 -6.50 -3.16 14.74
CA LYS A 87 -5.59 -3.36 13.60
C LYS A 87 -6.11 -4.42 12.64
N GLN A 88 -6.52 -5.57 13.17
CA GLN A 88 -7.11 -6.64 12.36
C GLN A 88 -8.38 -6.18 11.64
N SER A 89 -9.24 -5.40 12.32
CA SER A 89 -10.47 -4.89 11.69
C SER A 89 -10.18 -3.94 10.52
N LYS A 90 -9.22 -3.01 10.69
CA LYS A 90 -8.78 -2.11 9.61
C LYS A 90 -8.12 -2.87 8.47
N TYR A 91 -7.28 -3.84 8.79
CA TYR A 91 -6.62 -4.73 7.83
C TYR A 91 -7.64 -5.48 6.97
N GLU A 92 -8.63 -6.15 7.57
CA GLU A 92 -9.66 -6.89 6.83
C GLU A 92 -10.55 -5.95 6.00
N PHE A 93 -10.88 -4.77 6.53
CA PHE A 93 -11.63 -3.76 5.80
C PHE A 93 -10.88 -3.34 4.53
N MET A 94 -9.62 -2.90 4.65
CA MET A 94 -8.83 -2.45 3.50
C MET A 94 -8.55 -3.58 2.52
N LYS A 95 -8.29 -4.80 3.01
CA LYS A 95 -8.13 -5.99 2.16
C LYS A 95 -9.36 -6.21 1.30
N LYS A 96 -10.57 -6.12 1.88
CA LYS A 96 -11.83 -6.26 1.14
C LYS A 96 -12.05 -5.11 0.16
N GLN A 97 -11.73 -3.87 0.54
CA GLN A 97 -11.86 -2.71 -0.36
C GLN A 97 -10.96 -2.84 -1.59
N LEU A 98 -9.70 -3.24 -1.40
CA LEU A 98 -8.73 -3.39 -2.48
C LEU A 98 -9.06 -4.57 -3.39
N ALA A 99 -9.51 -5.70 -2.82
CA ALA A 99 -9.96 -6.85 -3.59
C ALA A 99 -11.19 -6.58 -4.48
N SER A 100 -11.93 -5.50 -4.23
CA SER A 100 -13.08 -5.09 -5.06
C SER A 100 -12.70 -4.22 -6.26
N LEU A 101 -11.43 -3.85 -6.41
CA LEU A 101 -10.96 -2.99 -7.48
C LEU A 101 -10.39 -3.83 -8.62
N ASP A 102 -10.85 -3.53 -9.84
CA ASP A 102 -10.30 -4.14 -11.04
C ASP A 102 -8.82 -3.75 -11.22
N ASN A 103 -8.04 -4.66 -11.80
CA ASN A 103 -6.62 -4.48 -12.11
C ASN A 103 -5.69 -4.30 -10.90
N ILE A 104 -6.16 -4.56 -9.67
CA ILE A 104 -5.33 -4.59 -8.46
C ILE A 104 -5.25 -6.04 -7.95
N ASN A 105 -4.05 -6.58 -7.87
CA ASN A 105 -3.81 -7.97 -7.50
C ASN A 105 -3.10 -8.07 -6.14
N LEU A 106 -3.56 -8.97 -5.27
CA LEU A 106 -2.88 -9.23 -4.01
C LEU A 106 -1.53 -9.88 -4.30
N HIS A 107 -0.46 -9.28 -3.79
CA HIS A 107 0.90 -9.80 -3.92
C HIS A 107 1.36 -10.54 -2.67
N SER A 108 1.18 -9.93 -1.49
CA SER A 108 1.47 -10.56 -0.21
C SER A 108 0.60 -10.01 0.91
N PHE A 109 0.51 -10.78 1.99
CA PHE A 109 -0.03 -10.33 3.26
C PHE A 109 0.81 -10.95 4.38
N ASP A 110 1.17 -10.15 5.36
CA ASP A 110 2.10 -10.55 6.41
C ASP A 110 1.56 -10.16 7.79
N ILE A 111 1.77 -11.04 8.77
CA ILE A 111 1.43 -10.78 10.17
C ILE A 111 2.70 -11.01 10.97
N LEU A 112 3.19 -9.95 11.61
CA LEU A 112 4.35 -10.01 12.50
C LEU A 112 3.86 -10.00 13.94
N GLU A 113 4.38 -10.92 14.75
CA GLU A 113 4.11 -10.99 16.18
C GLU A 113 5.39 -10.62 16.95
N GLU A 114 5.30 -9.59 17.78
CA GLU A 114 6.35 -9.22 18.73
C GLU A 114 6.07 -9.94 20.06
N GLU A 115 7.08 -10.63 20.60
CA GLU A 115 7.03 -11.33 21.90
C GLU A 115 6.68 -10.37 23.05
#